data_AF-A0A0Q6AFJ2-F1
#
_entry.id   AF-A0A0Q6AFJ2-F1
#
_cell.length_a   1.000
_cell.length_b   1.000
_cell.length_c   1.000
_cell.angle_alpha   90.00
_cell.angle_beta   90.00
_cell.angle_gamma   90.00
#
_symmetry.space_group_name_H-M   'P 1'
#
loop_
_entity.id
_entity.type
_entity.pdbx_description
1 polymer ?
#
loop_
_entity_poly.entity_id
_entity_poly.type
_entity_poly.pdbx_seq_one_letter_code
_entity_poly.pdbx_strand_id
1 'polypeptide(L)'
;MENLREELKHKIVEVLNLEDIAVEEIKDTDPLFGGGLGLDSIDALELIVLLDKEYGIKLADPKKGKEIFTSIDTMAKFIEENRTK
;
A
#
# COMPACT_ATOMS: atom_id res chain seq x y z
N MET A 1 4.03 12.09 7.38
CA MET A 1 3.83 12.22 5.92
C MET A 1 4.99 11.67 5.11
N GLU A 2 6.08 12.40 4.80
CA GLU A 2 7.15 11.85 3.90
C GLU A 2 7.74 10.52 4.37
N ASN A 3 8.04 10.39 5.66
CA ASN A 3 8.63 9.19 6.22
C ASN A 3 7.71 7.94 6.13
N LEU A 4 6.39 8.13 6.25
CA LEU A 4 5.44 7.01 6.13
C LEU A 4 5.31 6.54 4.68
N ARG A 5 5.38 7.46 3.72
CA ARG A 5 5.30 7.10 2.30
C ARG A 5 6.52 6.29 1.88
N GLU A 6 7.72 6.71 2.29
CA GLU A 6 8.94 5.93 2.05
C GLU A 6 8.86 4.55 2.70
N GLU A 7 8.46 4.48 3.98
CA GLU A 7 8.27 3.22 4.68
C GLU A 7 7.28 2.29 3.95
N LEU A 8 6.16 2.84 3.48
CA LEU A 8 5.17 2.09 2.71
C LEU A 8 5.75 1.54 1.42
N LYS A 9 6.48 2.35 0.65
CA LYS A 9 7.09 1.87 -0.59
C LYS A 9 8.07 0.73 -0.33
N HIS A 10 8.92 0.86 0.69
CA HIS A 10 9.82 -0.22 1.10
C HIS A 10 9.04 -1.49 1.47
N LYS A 11 8.02 -1.37 2.31
CA LYS A 11 7.19 -2.50 2.72
C LYS A 11 6.43 -3.15 1.56
N ILE A 12 5.93 -2.36 0.62
CA ILE A 12 5.21 -2.84 -0.56
C ILE A 12 6.16 -3.66 -1.44
N VAL A 13 7.36 -3.13 -1.73
CA VAL A 13 8.37 -3.84 -2.52
C VAL A 13 8.79 -5.15 -1.83
N GLU A 14 8.98 -5.12 -0.50
CA GLU A 14 9.35 -6.30 0.28
C GLU A 14 8.23 -7.36 0.34
N VAL A 15 6.99 -6.95 0.64
CA VAL A 15 5.86 -7.89 0.79
C VAL A 15 5.45 -8.49 -0.54
N LEU A 16 5.40 -7.68 -1.59
CA LEU A 16 4.98 -8.13 -2.92
C LEU A 16 6.15 -8.67 -3.76
N ASN A 17 7.35 -8.74 -3.15
CA ASN A 17 8.58 -9.21 -3.78
C ASN A 17 8.83 -8.59 -5.17
N LEU A 18 8.72 -7.26 -5.26
CA LEU A 18 8.89 -6.51 -6.51
C LEU A 18 10.37 -6.34 -6.84
N GLU A 19 11.04 -7.42 -7.23
CA GLU A 19 12.50 -7.46 -7.50
C GLU A 19 12.92 -6.53 -8.65
N ASP A 20 12.02 -6.26 -9.60
CA ASP A 20 12.27 -5.42 -10.78
C ASP A 20 11.92 -3.94 -10.56
N ILE A 21 11.45 -3.54 -9.37
CA ILE A 21 10.98 -2.17 -9.09
C ILE A 21 11.77 -1.59 -7.92
N ALA A 22 12.56 -0.55 -8.18
CA ALA A 22 13.20 0.19 -7.09
C ALA A 22 12.18 1.09 -6.37
N VAL A 23 12.28 1.13 -5.04
CA VAL A 23 11.44 1.98 -4.17
C VAL A 23 11.43 3.45 -4.61
N GLU A 24 12.57 3.92 -5.11
CA GLU A 24 12.80 5.28 -5.59
C GLU A 24 12.04 5.59 -6.90
N GLU A 25 11.71 4.56 -7.69
CA GLU A 25 10.94 4.71 -8.93
C GLU A 25 9.42 4.79 -8.69
N ILE A 26 8.97 4.36 -7.52
CA ILE A 26 7.56 4.41 -7.13
C ILE A 26 7.20 5.84 -6.73
N LYS A 27 6.36 6.52 -7.52
CA LYS A 27 5.87 7.85 -7.12
C LYS A 27 4.69 7.73 -6.17
N ASP A 28 4.54 8.74 -5.31
CA ASP A 28 3.48 8.77 -4.30
C ASP A 28 2.08 8.73 -4.93
N THR A 29 1.95 9.31 -6.12
CA THR A 29 0.70 9.44 -6.88
C THR A 29 0.47 8.32 -7.88
N ASP A 30 1.43 7.40 -8.06
CA ASP A 30 1.31 6.37 -9.09
C ASP A 30 0.22 5.36 -8.69
N PRO A 31 -0.58 4.90 -9.68
CA PRO A 31 -1.61 3.92 -9.41
C PRO A 31 -0.99 2.56 -9.05
N LEU A 32 -1.41 1.97 -7.93
CA LEU A 32 -0.90 0.65 -7.52
C LEU A 32 -1.44 -0.46 -8.43
N PHE A 33 -2.72 -0.35 -8.83
CA PHE A 33 -3.40 -1.33 -9.69
C PHE A 33 -3.65 -0.79 -11.10
N GLY A 34 -3.84 -1.69 -12.06
CA GLY A 34 -4.38 -1.33 -13.38
C GLY A 34 -3.41 -0.61 -14.32
N GLY A 35 -2.09 -0.79 -14.12
CA GLY A 35 -1.06 -0.32 -15.07
C GLY A 35 0.03 0.60 -14.50
N GLY A 36 0.05 0.88 -13.20
CA GLY A 36 1.22 1.46 -12.54
C GLY A 36 2.17 0.36 -12.05
N LEU A 37 2.12 -0.01 -10.76
CA LEU A 37 2.96 -1.10 -10.21
C LEU A 37 2.64 -2.50 -10.76
N GLY A 38 1.55 -2.64 -11.51
CA GLY A 38 1.16 -3.91 -12.11
C GLY A 38 0.54 -4.92 -11.13
N LEU A 39 0.13 -4.46 -9.94
CA LEU A 39 -0.42 -5.33 -8.91
C LEU A 39 -1.73 -6.01 -9.34
N ASP A 40 -1.91 -7.23 -8.85
CA ASP A 40 -3.07 -8.07 -9.12
C ASP A 40 -3.99 -8.26 -7.89
N SER A 41 -5.04 -9.06 -8.05
CA SER A 41 -6.03 -9.23 -6.97
C SER A 41 -5.48 -9.96 -5.74
N ILE A 42 -4.38 -10.71 -5.87
CA ILE A 42 -3.70 -11.42 -4.79
C ILE A 42 -2.84 -10.44 -4.01
N ASP A 43 -2.09 -9.58 -4.70
CA ASP A 43 -1.27 -8.53 -4.07
C ASP A 43 -2.11 -7.62 -3.18
N ALA A 44 -3.34 -7.29 -3.63
CA ALA A 44 -4.28 -6.51 -2.83
C ALA A 44 -4.59 -7.16 -1.46
N LEU A 45 -4.64 -8.49 -1.38
CA LEU A 45 -4.87 -9.19 -0.12
C LEU A 45 -3.64 -9.11 0.79
N GLU A 46 -2.43 -9.21 0.23
CA GLU A 46 -1.20 -9.06 1.00
C GLU A 46 -1.05 -7.64 1.57
N LEU A 47 -1.44 -6.61 0.81
CA LEU A 47 -1.51 -5.23 1.31
C LEU A 47 -2.52 -5.07 2.44
N ILE A 48 -3.68 -5.75 2.40
CA ILE A 48 -4.64 -5.73 3.53
C ILE A 48 -4.01 -6.35 4.78
N VAL A 49 -3.30 -7.47 4.62
CA VAL A 49 -2.63 -8.15 5.73
C VAL A 49 -1.49 -7.29 6.30
N LEU A 50 -0.73 -6.59 5.44
CA LEU A 50 0.27 -5.60 5.84
C LEU A 50 -0.37 -4.53 6.73
N LEU A 51 -1.52 -3.96 6.31
CA LEU A 51 -2.21 -2.91 7.06
C LEU A 51 -2.62 -3.37 8.48
N ASP A 52 -3.11 -4.60 8.64
CA ASP A 52 -3.47 -5.14 9.95
C ASP A 52 -2.24 -5.42 10.81
N LYS A 53 -1.21 -6.05 10.24
CA LYS A 53 0.00 -6.44 10.96
C LYS A 53 0.81 -5.22 11.43
N GLU A 54 1.11 -4.32 10.51
CA GLU A 54 1.99 -3.17 10.75
C GLU A 54 1.24 -2.02 11.44
N TYR A 55 0.04 -1.68 10.96
CA TYR A 55 -0.66 -0.46 11.41
C TYR A 55 -1.90 -0.74 12.28
N GLY A 56 -2.27 -2.01 12.48
CA GLY A 56 -3.46 -2.39 13.25
C GLY A 56 -4.78 -2.05 12.55
N ILE A 57 -4.75 -1.89 11.23
CA ILE A 57 -5.89 -1.45 10.43
C ILE A 57 -6.55 -2.67 9.79
N LYS A 58 -7.77 -2.98 10.25
CA LYS A 58 -8.55 -4.11 9.72
C LYS A 58 -9.55 -3.65 8.67
N LEU A 59 -9.34 -4.09 7.44
CA LEU A 59 -10.30 -3.89 6.35
C LEU A 59 -11.32 -5.02 6.35
N ALA A 60 -12.48 -4.75 6.96
CA ALA A 60 -13.61 -5.69 6.96
C ALA A 60 -14.33 -5.76 5.60
N ASP A 61 -14.20 -4.74 4.76
CA ASP A 61 -14.82 -4.68 3.44
C ASP A 61 -13.75 -4.62 2.33
N PRO A 62 -13.63 -5.65 1.47
CA PRO A 62 -12.72 -5.66 0.33
C PRO A 62 -12.91 -4.48 -0.63
N LYS A 63 -14.13 -3.91 -0.69
CA LYS A 63 -14.41 -2.74 -1.54
C LYS A 63 -13.63 -1.51 -1.08
N LYS A 64 -13.46 -1.33 0.23
CA LYS A 64 -12.65 -0.24 0.78
C LYS A 64 -11.18 -0.39 0.40
N GLY A 65 -10.69 -1.62 0.28
CA GLY A 65 -9.34 -1.88 -0.22
C GLY A 65 -9.10 -1.24 -1.58
N LYS A 66 -10.06 -1.30 -2.51
CA LYS A 66 -9.94 -0.65 -3.82
C LYS A 66 -9.85 0.88 -3.75
N GLU A 67 -10.49 1.50 -2.76
CA GLU A 67 -10.42 2.95 -2.56
C GLU A 67 -9.09 3.35 -1.92
N ILE A 68 -8.60 2.55 -0.97
CA ILE A 68 -7.37 2.82 -0.21
C ILE A 68 -6.13 2.57 -1.06
N PHE A 69 -6.09 1.45 -1.78
CA PHE A 69 -4.94 1.05 -2.58
C PHE A 69 -4.95 1.69 -3.96
N THR A 70 -5.33 2.97 -4.03
CA THR A 70 -5.26 3.73 -5.28
C THR A 70 -3.82 4.17 -5.55
N SER A 71 -3.16 4.76 -4.55
CA SER A 71 -1.79 5.26 -4.62
C SER A 71 -1.14 5.20 -3.24
N ILE A 72 0.20 5.31 -3.18
CA ILE A 72 0.93 5.41 -1.91
C ILE A 72 0.40 6.57 -1.06
N ASP A 73 0.07 7.70 -1.70
CA ASP A 73 -0.46 8.86 -1.01
C ASP A 73 -1.80 8.59 -0.32
N THR A 74 -2.67 7.86 -1.02
CA THR A 74 -4.00 7.49 -0.49
C THR A 74 -3.86 6.50 0.67
N MET A 75 -2.96 5.53 0.53
CA MET A 75 -2.64 4.59 1.61
C MET A 75 -2.05 5.30 2.83
N ALA A 76 -1.05 6.16 2.64
CA ALA A 76 -0.39 6.89 3.71
C ALA A 76 -1.38 7.77 4.48
N LYS A 77 -2.23 8.51 3.76
CA LYS A 77 -3.28 9.32 4.38
C LYS A 77 -4.27 8.46 5.17
N PHE A 78 -4.73 7.36 4.58
CA PHE A 78 -5.66 6.45 5.26
C PHE A 78 -5.03 5.85 6.53
N ILE A 79 -3.76 5.46 6.46
CA ILE A 79 -3.01 4.94 7.62
C ILE A 79 -2.85 6.01 8.69
N GLU A 80 -2.46 7.24 8.35
CA GLU A 80 -2.33 8.32 9.35
C GLU A 80 -3.66 8.59 10.07
N GLU A 81 -4.79 8.49 9.36
CA GLU A 81 -6.13 8.70 9.93
C GLU A 81 -6.66 7.51 10.75
N ASN A 82 -6.22 6.27 10.47
CA ASN A 82 -6.82 5.05 11.02
C ASN A 82 -5.87 4.15 11.80
N ARG A 83 -4.55 4.42 11.81
CA ARG A 83 -3.58 3.59 12.54
C ARG A 83 -3.92 3.55 14.02
N THR A 84 -3.84 2.37 14.59
CA THR A 84 -4.11 2.13 16.02
C THR A 84 -2.89 1.59 16.77
N LYS A 85 -1.80 1.36 16.04
CA LYS A 85 -0.48 0.98 16.54
C LYS A 85 0.53 2.10 16.30
#